data_AF-T1EVM3-F1
#
_entry.id   AF-T1EVM3-F1
#
_cell.length_a   1.000
_cell.length_b   1.000
_cell.length_c   1.000
_cell.angle_alpha   90.00
_cell.angle_beta   90.00
_cell.angle_gamma   90.00
#
_symmetry.space_group_name_H-M   'P 1'
#
loop_
_entity.id
_entity.type
_entity.pdbx_description
1 polymer ?
#
loop_
_entity_poly.entity_id
_entity_poly.type
_entity_poly.pdbx_seq_one_letter_code
_entity_poly.pdbx_strand_id
1 'polypeptide(L)'
;MSYGDSNPRLSDRAKYPYFYRTVPSETDFNVARVKLLRQFNWNRVGTLFQDASSGIDKHSLIHSNLTEMLDRMDIERQTESFSTDPRTALENLKTTRQVNRQTERNDREENKMTDRGEQTKRNRQRNIHSDRQAKQAVDNSDNKQQ
;
A
#
# COMPACT_ATOMS: atom_id res chain seq x y z
N MET A 1 29.66 -17.63 -25.78
CA MET A 1 29.54 -16.17 -25.59
C MET A 1 28.28 -15.71 -26.27
N SER A 2 27.35 -15.09 -25.55
CA SER A 2 26.14 -14.46 -26.14
C SER A 2 26.30 -12.94 -26.16
N TYR A 3 25.92 -12.30 -27.26
CA TYR A 3 26.01 -10.85 -27.47
C TYR A 3 24.67 -10.13 -27.28
N GLY A 4 23.55 -10.85 -27.18
CA GLY A 4 22.22 -10.23 -27.16
C GLY A 4 21.20 -10.90 -26.24
N ASP A 5 21.57 -11.97 -25.53
CA ASP A 5 20.61 -12.69 -24.68
C ASP A 5 20.56 -12.13 -23.25
N SER A 6 19.50 -11.40 -22.95
CA SER A 6 19.23 -10.75 -21.67
C SER A 6 18.38 -11.61 -20.71
N ASN A 7 17.99 -12.83 -21.12
CA ASN A 7 17.07 -13.67 -20.35
C ASN A 7 17.64 -13.98 -18.95
N PRO A 8 16.86 -13.76 -17.87
CA PRO A 8 17.31 -14.03 -16.50
C PRO A 8 17.60 -15.51 -16.22
N ARG A 9 16.99 -16.46 -16.93
CA ARG A 9 17.24 -17.91 -16.73
C ARG A 9 18.70 -18.30 -16.97
N LEU A 10 19.39 -17.58 -17.85
CA LEU A 10 20.78 -17.86 -18.19
C LEU A 10 21.77 -17.33 -17.14
N SER A 11 21.28 -16.61 -16.13
CA SER A 11 22.07 -16.20 -14.97
C SER A 11 22.31 -17.35 -13.98
N ASP A 12 21.57 -18.47 -14.07
CA ASP A 12 21.75 -19.63 -13.21
C ASP A 12 23.09 -20.34 -13.51
N ARG A 13 24.08 -20.14 -12.64
CA ARG A 13 25.42 -20.71 -12.77
C ARG A 13 25.49 -22.21 -12.47
N ALA A 14 24.54 -22.75 -11.69
CA ALA A 14 24.48 -24.18 -11.45
C ALA A 14 24.04 -24.91 -12.72
N LYS A 15 23.09 -24.32 -13.47
CA LYS A 15 22.61 -24.87 -14.74
C LYS A 15 23.49 -24.49 -15.93
N TYR A 16 24.10 -23.30 -15.91
CA TYR A 16 24.89 -22.75 -17.02
C TYR A 16 26.27 -22.23 -16.53
N PRO A 17 27.18 -23.12 -16.09
CA PRO A 17 28.46 -22.71 -15.49
C PRO A 17 29.41 -21.98 -16.46
N TYR A 18 29.33 -22.29 -17.76
CA TYR A 18 30.18 -21.69 -18.80
C TYR A 18 29.48 -20.59 -19.62
N PHE A 19 28.32 -20.11 -19.16
CA PHE A 19 27.58 -19.07 -19.87
C PHE A 19 28.06 -17.67 -19.45
N TYR A 20 28.62 -16.95 -20.42
CA TYR A 20 29.02 -15.55 -20.28
C TYR A 20 28.35 -14.69 -21.35
N ARG A 21 27.94 -13.49 -20.96
CA ARG A 21 27.34 -12.46 -21.81
C ARG A 21 27.89 -11.08 -21.46
N THR A 22 27.88 -10.18 -22.42
CA THR A 22 28.30 -8.77 -22.26
C THR A 22 27.13 -7.84 -21.93
N VAL A 23 25.90 -8.29 -22.18
CA VAL A 23 24.67 -7.54 -21.89
C VAL A 23 24.18 -7.89 -20.48
N PRO A 24 23.71 -6.92 -19.68
CA PRO A 24 23.11 -7.20 -18.37
C PRO A 24 21.85 -8.07 -18.48
N SER A 25 21.48 -8.70 -17.36
CA SER A 25 20.19 -9.37 -17.24
C SER A 25 19.04 -8.36 -17.27
N GLU A 26 17.87 -8.76 -17.76
CA GLU A 26 16.66 -7.95 -17.61
C GLU A 26 16.29 -7.68 -16.13
N THR A 27 16.76 -8.51 -15.20
CA THR A 27 16.61 -8.30 -13.75
C THR A 27 17.47 -7.15 -13.21
N ASP A 28 18.60 -6.85 -13.83
CA ASP A 28 19.52 -5.81 -13.34
C ASP A 28 18.88 -4.40 -13.41
N PHE A 29 17.88 -4.22 -14.29
CA PHE A 29 17.10 -2.98 -14.37
C PHE A 29 16.18 -2.75 -13.16
N ASN A 30 15.82 -3.80 -12.40
CA ASN A 30 14.96 -3.64 -11.22
C ASN A 30 15.62 -2.79 -10.13
N VAL A 31 16.95 -2.86 -10.01
CA VAL A 31 17.72 -2.00 -9.10
C VAL A 31 17.50 -0.53 -9.40
N ALA A 32 17.52 -0.15 -10.68
CA ALA A 32 17.30 1.23 -11.09
C ALA A 32 15.84 1.66 -10.84
N ARG A 33 14.86 0.81 -11.15
CA ARG A 33 13.43 1.08 -10.89
C ARG A 33 13.19 1.41 -9.43
N VAL A 34 13.71 0.59 -8.53
CA VAL A 34 13.48 0.74 -7.10
C VAL A 34 14.23 1.96 -6.52
N LYS A 35 15.45 2.25 -7.01
CA LYS A 35 16.14 3.51 -6.67
C LYS A 35 15.32 4.75 -7.07
N LEU A 36 14.69 4.71 -8.24
CA LEU A 36 13.82 5.79 -8.70
C LEU A 36 12.60 5.96 -7.79
N LEU A 37 11.93 4.86 -7.40
CA LEU A 37 10.80 4.93 -6.45
C LEU A 37 11.20 5.61 -5.14
N ARG A 38 12.38 5.26 -4.61
CA ARG A 38 12.92 5.89 -3.39
C ARG A 38 13.21 7.38 -3.56
N GLN A 39 13.81 7.76 -4.68
CA GLN A 39 14.16 9.17 -4.92
C GLN A 39 12.93 10.08 -4.91
N PHE A 40 11.77 9.58 -5.35
CA PHE A 40 10.51 10.31 -5.35
C PHE A 40 9.60 10.01 -4.15
N ASN A 41 10.07 9.23 -3.17
CA ASN A 41 9.30 8.79 -2.01
C ASN A 41 7.96 8.11 -2.39
N TRP A 42 7.94 7.34 -3.47
CA TRP A 42 6.77 6.57 -3.86
C TRP A 42 6.73 5.25 -3.07
N ASN A 43 5.74 5.16 -2.17
CA ASN A 43 5.52 4.03 -1.28
C ASN A 43 4.48 3.03 -1.79
N ARG A 44 3.83 3.30 -2.94
CA ARG A 44 2.80 2.44 -3.51
C ARG A 44 2.92 2.36 -5.02
N VAL A 45 2.93 1.15 -5.56
CA VAL A 45 3.10 0.89 -7.01
C VAL A 45 2.14 -0.18 -7.52
N GLY A 46 1.70 -0.02 -8.77
CA GLY A 46 0.98 -1.05 -9.51
C GLY A 46 1.91 -1.72 -10.52
N THR A 47 1.99 -3.04 -10.49
CA THR A 47 2.78 -3.84 -11.44
C THR A 47 1.85 -4.66 -12.32
N LEU A 48 2.09 -4.63 -13.62
CA LEU A 48 1.41 -5.45 -14.63
C LEU A 48 2.47 -6.17 -15.45
N PHE A 49 2.35 -7.48 -15.62
CA PHE A 49 3.27 -8.26 -16.45
C PHE A 49 2.53 -9.28 -17.30
N GLN A 50 3.16 -9.67 -18.41
CA GLN A 50 2.61 -10.69 -19.28
C GLN A 50 3.07 -12.08 -18.81
N ASP A 51 2.12 -12.94 -18.51
CA ASP A 51 2.34 -14.36 -18.22
C ASP A 51 2.31 -15.12 -19.54
N ALA A 52 3.50 -15.42 -20.08
CA ALA A 52 3.61 -16.06 -21.37
C ALA A 52 3.27 -17.55 -21.24
N SER A 53 2.13 -17.98 -21.79
CA SER A 53 1.74 -19.40 -21.82
C SER A 53 2.69 -20.30 -22.64
N SER A 54 3.68 -19.72 -23.32
CA SER A 54 4.59 -20.39 -24.25
C SER A 54 5.86 -20.98 -23.62
N GLY A 55 5.95 -21.07 -22.28
CA GLY A 55 6.96 -21.88 -21.57
C GLY A 55 8.32 -21.19 -21.32
N ILE A 56 8.47 -19.92 -21.71
CA ILE A 56 9.64 -19.09 -21.37
C ILE A 56 9.17 -17.88 -20.56
N ASP A 57 8.98 -18.11 -19.26
CA ASP A 57 8.40 -17.12 -18.33
C ASP A 57 9.43 -16.06 -17.89
N LYS A 58 10.15 -15.47 -18.84
CA LYS A 58 11.16 -14.44 -18.57
C LYS A 58 10.57 -13.28 -17.76
N HIS A 59 9.32 -12.89 -18.08
CA HIS A 59 8.62 -11.79 -17.43
C HIS A 59 8.24 -12.13 -15.98
N SER A 60 7.87 -13.39 -15.70
CA SER A 60 7.59 -13.86 -14.34
C SER A 60 8.83 -13.80 -13.45
N LEU A 61 10.00 -14.20 -13.98
CA LEU A 61 11.26 -14.14 -13.23
C LEU A 61 11.70 -12.70 -12.93
N ILE A 62 11.56 -11.80 -13.92
CA ILE A 62 11.87 -10.38 -13.73
C ILE A 62 10.92 -9.77 -12.68
N HIS A 63 9.64 -10.12 -12.76
CA HIS A 63 8.61 -9.64 -11.84
C HIS A 63 8.82 -10.18 -10.42
N SER A 64 9.19 -11.45 -10.28
CA SER A 64 9.50 -12.08 -8.99
C SER A 64 10.69 -11.41 -8.31
N ASN A 65 11.75 -11.13 -9.07
CA ASN A 65 12.90 -10.38 -8.56
C ASN A 65 12.51 -8.94 -8.16
N LEU A 66 11.70 -8.25 -8.95
CA LEU A 66 11.21 -6.91 -8.59
C LEU A 66 10.36 -6.95 -7.31
N THR A 67 9.47 -7.93 -7.21
CA THR A 67 8.61 -8.21 -6.05
C THR A 67 9.44 -8.30 -4.78
N GLU A 68 10.47 -9.15 -4.79
CA GLU A 68 11.36 -9.31 -3.64
C GLU A 68 12.06 -7.98 -3.26
N MET A 69 12.47 -7.20 -4.27
CA MET A 69 13.09 -5.90 -4.03
C MET A 69 12.11 -4.86 -3.47
N LEU A 70 10.84 -4.89 -3.88
CA LEU A 70 9.81 -4.00 -3.36
C LEU A 70 9.45 -4.34 -1.91
N ASP A 71 9.32 -5.64 -1.60
CA ASP A 71 8.98 -6.13 -0.26
C ASP A 71 10.07 -5.77 0.76
N ARG A 72 11.36 -5.90 0.38
CA ARG A 72 12.50 -5.46 1.21
C ARG A 72 12.51 -3.96 1.53
N MET A 73 11.76 -3.16 0.78
CA MET A 73 11.72 -1.71 0.93
C MET A 73 10.38 -1.19 1.46
N ASP A 74 9.49 -2.11 1.87
CA ASP A 74 8.17 -1.79 2.42
C ASP A 74 7.33 -0.90 1.47
N ILE A 75 7.45 -1.16 0.16
CA ILE A 75 6.66 -0.48 -0.87
C ILE A 75 5.44 -1.33 -1.16
N GLU A 76 4.24 -0.78 -0.93
CA GLU A 76 2.98 -1.45 -1.20
C GLU A 76 2.83 -1.72 -2.71
N ARG A 77 2.47 -2.96 -3.04
CA ARG A 77 2.35 -3.42 -4.43
C ARG A 77 0.97 -3.97 -4.71
N GLN A 78 0.38 -3.53 -5.83
CA GLN A 78 -0.69 -4.28 -6.48
C GLN A 78 -0.14 -4.98 -7.71
N THR A 79 -0.42 -6.28 -7.87
CA THR A 79 0.06 -7.08 -9.00
C THR A 79 -1.09 -7.67 -9.78
N GLU A 80 -1.05 -7.49 -11.09
CA GLU A 80 -1.92 -8.16 -12.04
C GLU A 80 -1.06 -8.80 -13.13
N SER A 81 -1.56 -9.89 -13.71
CA SER A 81 -0.93 -10.57 -14.84
C SER A 81 -1.95 -10.83 -15.94
N PHE A 82 -1.47 -10.94 -17.17
CA PHE A 82 -2.30 -11.25 -18.33
C PHE A 82 -1.55 -12.15 -19.30
N SER A 83 -2.25 -13.02 -20.02
CA SER A 83 -1.63 -13.89 -21.03
C SER A 83 -1.66 -13.27 -22.43
N THR A 84 -2.86 -12.89 -22.87
CA THR A 84 -3.10 -12.36 -24.23
C THR A 84 -3.76 -10.98 -24.19
N ASP A 85 -4.88 -10.83 -23.48
CA ASP A 85 -5.59 -9.55 -23.39
C ASP A 85 -5.30 -8.85 -22.04
N PRO A 86 -4.69 -7.66 -22.04
CA PRO A 86 -4.40 -6.91 -20.82
C PRO A 86 -5.62 -6.17 -20.24
N ARG A 87 -6.76 -6.08 -20.96
CA ARG A 87 -7.89 -5.24 -20.53
C ARG A 87 -8.45 -5.62 -19.17
N THR A 88 -8.70 -6.90 -18.92
CA THR A 88 -9.24 -7.37 -17.64
C THR A 88 -8.27 -7.08 -16.50
N ALA A 89 -6.99 -7.34 -16.70
CA ALA A 89 -5.95 -7.04 -15.71
C ALA A 89 -5.86 -5.53 -15.42
N LEU A 90 -6.03 -4.69 -16.44
CA LEU A 90 -6.06 -3.23 -16.27
C LEU A 90 -7.30 -2.76 -15.51
N GLU A 91 -8.47 -3.32 -15.79
CA GLU A 91 -9.70 -2.99 -15.06
C GLU A 91 -9.63 -3.41 -13.59
N ASN A 92 -9.03 -4.56 -13.28
CA ASN A 92 -8.76 -4.98 -11.90
C ASN A 92 -7.83 -3.99 -11.19
N LEU A 93 -6.75 -3.57 -11.85
CA LEU A 93 -5.80 -2.61 -11.30
C LEU A 93 -6.46 -1.25 -11.00
N LYS A 94 -7.37 -0.79 -11.87
CA LYS A 94 -8.14 0.43 -11.64
C LYS A 94 -9.15 0.28 -10.51
N THR A 95 -9.88 -0.83 -10.48
CA THR A 95 -10.99 -1.06 -9.55
C THR A 95 -10.47 -1.13 -8.12
N THR A 96 -9.43 -1.91 -7.85
CA THR A 96 -8.80 -2.00 -6.52
C THR A 96 -8.32 -0.63 -6.02
N ARG A 97 -7.82 0.23 -6.93
CA ARG A 97 -7.44 1.61 -6.56
C ARG A 97 -8.63 2.45 -6.11
N GLN A 98 -9.83 2.23 -6.67
CA GLN A 98 -11.04 2.95 -6.26
C GLN A 98 -11.58 2.42 -4.94
N VAL A 99 -11.60 1.09 -4.77
CA VAL A 99 -12.04 0.43 -3.54
C VAL A 99 -11.19 0.89 -2.36
N ASN A 100 -9.86 0.82 -2.46
CA ASN A 100 -8.99 1.22 -1.34
C ASN A 100 -9.18 2.71 -0.97
N ARG A 101 -9.40 3.58 -1.96
CA ARG A 101 -9.70 5.01 -1.70
C ARG A 101 -11.04 5.22 -0.99
N GLN A 102 -12.03 4.38 -1.24
CA GLN A 102 -13.33 4.49 -0.59
C GLN A 102 -13.29 3.91 0.83
N THR A 103 -12.62 2.77 1.02
CA THR A 103 -12.39 2.19 2.34
C THR A 103 -11.66 3.16 3.26
N GLU A 104 -10.55 3.75 2.80
CA GLU A 104 -9.81 4.76 3.57
C GLU A 104 -10.66 6.00 3.92
N ARG A 105 -11.62 6.38 3.08
CA ARG A 105 -12.55 7.48 3.37
C ARG A 105 -13.59 7.07 4.41
N ASN A 106 -14.17 5.89 4.27
CA ASN A 106 -15.18 5.37 5.19
C ASN A 106 -14.57 5.18 6.60
N ASP A 107 -13.37 4.62 6.71
CA ASP A 107 -12.67 4.41 7.99
C ASP A 107 -12.35 5.75 8.69
N ARG A 108 -12.04 6.80 7.92
CA ARG A 108 -11.82 8.15 8.45
C ARG A 108 -13.11 8.79 8.94
N GLU A 109 -14.22 8.59 8.24
CA GLU A 109 -15.52 9.11 8.64
C GLU A 109 -16.03 8.39 9.89
N GLU A 110 -15.87 7.07 9.97
CA GLU A 110 -16.25 6.27 11.13
C GLU A 110 -15.45 6.68 12.38
N ASN A 111 -14.12 6.80 12.27
CA ASN A 111 -13.28 7.29 13.37
C ASN A 111 -13.60 8.72 13.80
N LYS A 112 -14.06 9.57 12.86
CA LYS A 112 -14.50 10.94 13.19
C LYS A 112 -15.88 10.94 13.87
N MET A 113 -16.75 9.98 13.57
CA MET A 113 -18.04 9.82 14.22
C MET A 113 -17.90 9.26 15.65
N THR A 114 -16.99 8.32 15.87
CA THR A 114 -16.71 7.77 17.20
C THR A 114 -16.12 8.83 18.14
N ASP A 115 -15.13 9.60 17.68
CA ASP A 115 -14.53 10.70 18.47
C ASP A 115 -15.56 11.81 18.78
N ARG A 116 -16.41 12.19 17.81
CA ARG A 116 -17.54 13.10 18.07
C ARG A 116 -18.50 12.54 19.11
N GLY A 117 -18.85 11.25 19.01
CA GLY A 117 -19.74 10.58 19.96
C GLY A 117 -19.18 10.62 21.39
N GLU A 118 -17.88 10.39 21.54
CA GLU A 118 -17.20 10.48 22.84
C GLU A 118 -17.12 11.91 23.37
N GLN A 119 -16.79 12.89 22.53
CA GLN A 119 -16.77 14.29 22.92
C GLN A 119 -18.15 14.78 23.36
N THR A 120 -19.21 14.33 22.68
CA THR A 120 -20.60 14.68 23.04
C THR A 120 -20.99 14.08 24.39
N LYS A 121 -20.60 12.83 24.67
CA LYS A 121 -20.81 12.19 25.99
C LYS A 121 -20.03 12.91 27.09
N ARG A 122 -18.76 13.26 26.86
CA ARG A 122 -17.93 14.04 27.79
C ARG A 122 -18.51 15.43 28.07
N ASN A 123 -19.03 16.12 27.05
CA ASN A 123 -19.67 17.43 27.21
C ASN A 123 -20.97 17.35 28.01
N ARG A 124 -21.81 16.32 27.77
CA ARG A 124 -23.01 16.08 28.59
C ARG A 124 -22.67 15.82 30.06
N GLN A 125 -21.64 15.00 30.33
CA GLN A 125 -21.20 14.75 31.70
C GLN A 125 -20.68 16.01 32.40
N ARG A 126 -19.91 16.85 31.69
CA ARG A 126 -19.46 18.14 32.22
C ARG A 126 -20.62 19.09 32.54
N ASN A 127 -21.60 19.21 31.64
CA ASN A 127 -22.76 20.07 31.86
C ASN A 127 -23.63 19.60 33.04
N ILE A 128 -23.81 18.29 33.21
CA ILE A 128 -24.54 17.73 34.37
C ILE A 128 -23.79 18.04 35.69
N HIS A 129 -22.46 17.99 35.67
CA HIS A 129 -21.67 18.30 36.86
C HIS A 129 -21.71 19.80 37.19
N SER A 130 -21.62 20.68 36.20
CA SER A 130 -21.74 22.14 36.41
C SER A 130 -23.13 22.55 36.92
N ASP A 131 -24.20 21.95 36.37
CA ASP A 131 -25.57 22.25 36.82
C ASP A 131 -25.81 21.82 38.27
N ARG A 132 -25.23 20.70 38.70
CA ARG A 132 -25.30 20.25 40.10
C ARG A 132 -24.55 21.20 41.04
N GLN A 133 -23.35 21.66 40.65
CA GLN A 133 -22.59 22.64 41.42
C GLN A 133 -23.33 23.98 41.53
N ALA A 134 -23.96 24.45 40.45
CA ALA A 134 -24.74 25.68 40.45
C ALA A 134 -25.94 25.61 41.41
N LYS A 135 -26.69 24.49 41.41
CA LYS A 135 -27.81 24.29 42.36
C LYS A 135 -27.35 24.26 43.82
N GLN A 136 -26.25 23.57 44.12
CA GLN A 136 -25.68 23.57 45.47
C GLN A 136 -25.17 24.95 45.93
N ALA A 137 -24.71 25.81 45.01
CA ALA A 137 -24.31 27.17 45.34
C ALA A 137 -25.52 28.05 45.69
N VAL A 138 -26.65 27.88 44.98
CA VAL A 138 -27.91 28.62 45.25
C VAL A 138 -28.51 28.21 46.60
N ASP A 139 -28.60 26.91 46.88
CA ASP A 139 -29.12 26.40 48.15
C ASP A 139 -28.26 26.87 49.35
N ASN A 140 -26.95 27.02 49.15
CA ASN A 140 -26.04 27.55 50.19
C ASN A 140 -26.11 29.08 50.36
N SER A 141 -26.59 29.83 49.37
CA SER A 141 -26.80 31.29 49.50
C SER A 141 -28.09 31.65 50.22
N ASP A 142 -29.16 30.86 50.06
CA ASP A 142 -30.44 31.09 50.75
C ASP A 142 -30.34 30.79 52.27
N ASN A 143 -29.46 29.87 52.65
CA ASN A 143 -29.22 29.50 54.06
C ASN A 143 -28.29 30.47 54.83
N LYS A 144 -27.85 31.58 54.20
CA LYS A 144 -27.02 32.63 54.84
C LYS A 144 -27.80 33.92 55.16
N GLN A 145 -29.10 33.97 54.87
CA GLN A 145 -29.95 35.14 55.16
C GLN A 145 -30.89 34.95 56.37
N GLN A 146 -30.68 33.94 57.20
CA GLN A 146 -31.34 33.78 58.51
C GLN A 146 -30.33 33.85 59.64
#